data_AF-A0A7W6D3S5-F1
#
_entry.id   AF-A0A7W6D3S5-F1
#
_cell.length_a   1.000
_cell.length_b   1.000
_cell.length_c   1.000
_cell.angle_alpha   90.00
_cell.angle_beta   90.00
_cell.angle_gamma   90.00
#
_symmetry.space_group_name_H-M   'P 1'
#
loop_
_entity.id
_entity.type
_entity.pdbx_description
1 polymer ?
#
loop_
_entity_poly.entity_id
_entity_poly.type
_entity_poly.pdbx_seq_one_letter_code
_entity_poly.pdbx_strand_id
1 'polypeptide(L)'
;MHALIRAGLVAAGCLAAGAALAADASHPSVTISKQPRYYQPVSGYQTGTLTCETPGTIGYVVGSRRELSCIYRPSAGRNAVDLYVGHINKVGVDVGATGPGVLAWAVLAHSKDLGPGDLAGKYLGASASATALIGVGANVLVGGSDTTVSLQPISLEGSTGIAVAAGLSSLTLDPI
;
A
#
# COMPACT_ATOMS: atom_id res chain seq x y z
N MET A 1 -4.55 -46.27 -22.46
CA MET A 1 -4.50 -47.31 -21.40
C MET A 1 -4.87 -46.60 -20.09
N HIS A 2 -6.18 -46.35 -19.87
CA HIS A 2 -7.07 -47.07 -18.93
C HIS A 2 -6.67 -46.85 -17.46
N ALA A 3 -7.50 -46.48 -16.48
CA ALA A 3 -8.92 -46.12 -16.37
C ALA A 3 -9.11 -45.55 -14.93
N LEU A 4 -9.84 -44.44 -14.78
CA LEU A 4 -11.13 -44.29 -14.06
C LEU A 4 -11.27 -44.88 -12.63
N ILE A 5 -11.59 -43.95 -11.70
CA ILE A 5 -12.71 -43.96 -10.72
C ILE A 5 -12.86 -45.18 -9.80
N ARG A 6 -12.92 -44.92 -8.48
CA ARG A 6 -13.97 -45.50 -7.60
C ARG A 6 -14.19 -44.67 -6.34
N ALA A 7 -15.36 -44.02 -6.31
CA ALA A 7 -16.02 -43.53 -5.11
C ALA A 7 -16.40 -44.73 -4.23
N GLY A 8 -15.99 -44.69 -2.96
CA GLY A 8 -16.38 -45.67 -1.94
C GLY A 8 -17.25 -45.00 -0.90
N LEU A 9 -18.57 -45.05 -1.12
CA LEU A 9 -19.58 -44.68 -0.13
C LEU A 9 -19.67 -45.85 0.87
N VAL A 10 -19.20 -45.66 2.10
CA VAL A 10 -19.46 -46.63 3.20
C VAL A 10 -20.51 -46.02 4.11
N ALA A 11 -21.76 -46.40 3.83
CA ALA A 11 -22.86 -46.25 4.77
C ALA A 11 -22.74 -47.37 5.82
N ALA A 12 -22.41 -47.01 7.06
CA ALA A 12 -22.54 -47.89 8.21
C ALA A 12 -23.61 -47.32 9.13
N GLY A 13 -24.81 -47.89 9.07
CA GLY A 13 -25.91 -47.57 9.95
C GLY A 13 -25.63 -48.04 11.38
N CYS A 14 -25.95 -47.20 12.36
CA CYS A 14 -26.08 -47.60 13.76
C CYS A 14 -27.55 -47.51 14.15
N LEU A 15 -28.21 -48.66 14.26
CA LEU A 15 -29.48 -48.82 14.96
C LEU A 15 -29.15 -49.23 16.40
N ALA A 16 -29.42 -48.35 17.36
CA ALA A 16 -29.60 -48.73 18.76
C ALA A 16 -30.59 -47.75 19.42
N ALA A 17 -31.70 -48.31 19.88
CA ALA A 17 -32.68 -47.63 20.72
C ALA A 17 -32.29 -47.78 22.20
N GLY A 18 -32.57 -46.75 23.02
CA GLY A 18 -32.91 -46.96 24.43
C GLY A 18 -32.20 -46.11 25.49
N ALA A 19 -33.04 -45.40 26.25
CA ALA A 19 -32.89 -44.90 27.63
C ALA A 19 -32.02 -43.66 27.90
N ALA A 20 -32.70 -42.55 28.20
CA ALA A 20 -32.18 -41.36 28.85
C ALA A 20 -32.07 -41.57 30.37
N LEU A 21 -30.96 -41.10 30.99
CA LEU A 21 -30.85 -40.78 32.42
C LEU A 21 -29.82 -39.65 32.61
N ALA A 22 -30.33 -38.56 33.20
CA ALA A 22 -29.75 -37.44 33.96
C ALA A 22 -28.27 -36.98 33.80
N ALA A 23 -28.13 -35.65 33.83
CA ALA A 23 -26.93 -34.83 33.70
C ALA A 23 -26.03 -34.78 34.94
N ASP A 24 -24.73 -34.55 34.73
CA ASP A 24 -23.91 -33.66 35.55
C ASP A 24 -23.26 -32.57 34.69
N ALA A 25 -23.61 -31.33 35.02
CA ALA A 25 -23.27 -30.13 34.28
C ALA A 25 -22.04 -29.48 34.92
N SER A 26 -20.86 -29.64 34.32
CA SER A 26 -19.70 -28.80 34.65
C SER A 26 -18.70 -28.68 33.49
N HIS A 27 -19.23 -28.44 32.29
CA HIS A 27 -18.42 -27.94 31.18
C HIS A 27 -18.65 -26.42 31.10
N PRO A 28 -17.61 -25.57 31.08
CA PRO A 28 -17.80 -24.17 30.70
C PRO A 28 -18.27 -24.17 29.26
N SER A 29 -19.56 -23.97 29.06
CA SER A 29 -20.13 -23.73 27.74
C SER A 29 -19.52 -22.43 27.23
N VAL A 30 -18.56 -22.56 26.31
CA VAL A 30 -18.15 -21.48 25.43
C VAL A 30 -19.35 -21.20 24.53
N THR A 31 -20.28 -20.41 25.06
CA THR A 31 -21.40 -19.91 24.28
C THR A 31 -20.82 -18.93 23.28
N ILE A 32 -20.64 -19.37 22.04
CA ILE A 32 -20.38 -18.48 20.91
C ILE A 32 -21.66 -17.67 20.71
N SER A 33 -21.78 -16.59 21.47
CA SER A 33 -22.81 -15.59 21.24
C SER A 33 -22.57 -15.03 19.84
N LYS A 34 -23.49 -15.32 18.92
CA LYS A 34 -23.63 -14.64 17.63
C LYS A 34 -24.07 -13.20 17.90
N GLN A 35 -23.18 -12.39 18.46
CA GLN A 35 -23.38 -10.96 18.55
C GLN A 35 -23.37 -10.44 17.11
N PRO A 36 -24.41 -9.71 16.67
CA PRO A 36 -24.31 -8.96 15.44
C PRO A 36 -23.13 -8.01 15.63
N ARG A 37 -22.02 -8.27 14.95
CA ARG A 37 -20.96 -7.28 14.80
C ARG A 37 -21.62 -6.15 14.04
N TYR A 38 -22.10 -5.13 14.76
CA TYR A 38 -22.40 -3.85 14.15
C TYR A 38 -21.13 -3.49 13.39
N TYR A 39 -21.22 -3.40 12.07
CA TYR A 39 -20.16 -2.83 11.26
C TYR A 39 -20.03 -1.38 11.74
N GLN A 40 -19.16 -1.16 12.72
CA GLN A 40 -18.65 0.15 13.03
C GLN A 40 -17.75 0.44 11.83
N PRO A 41 -18.12 1.31 10.86
CA PRO A 41 -17.10 1.86 10.00
C PRO A 41 -16.07 2.45 10.98
N VAL A 42 -14.87 1.89 10.98
CA VAL A 42 -13.71 2.55 11.59
C VAL A 42 -13.52 3.83 10.79
N SER A 43 -14.23 4.87 11.22
CA SER A 43 -14.35 6.13 10.53
C SER A 43 -13.05 6.90 10.73
N GLY A 44 -12.37 7.18 9.62
CA GLY A 44 -11.25 8.10 9.59
C GLY A 44 -10.06 7.64 8.78
N TYR A 45 -10.27 7.02 7.62
CA TYR A 45 -9.20 6.93 6.63
C TYR A 45 -9.49 7.92 5.51
N GLN A 46 -8.71 8.99 5.43
CA GLN A 46 -8.72 9.82 4.24
C GLN A 46 -7.82 9.18 3.20
N THR A 47 -8.40 8.91 2.03
CA THR A 47 -7.70 8.37 0.88
C THR A 47 -7.49 9.46 -0.17
N GLY A 48 -6.43 9.36 -0.95
CA GLY A 48 -6.15 10.30 -2.03
C GLY A 48 -5.02 9.84 -2.91
N THR A 49 -4.65 10.69 -3.87
CA THR A 49 -3.51 10.47 -4.75
C THR A 49 -2.56 11.64 -4.64
N LEU A 50 -1.28 11.35 -4.36
CA LEU A 50 -0.18 12.28 -4.48
C LEU A 50 0.47 12.04 -5.85
N THR A 51 0.48 13.05 -6.71
CA THR A 51 1.14 13.00 -8.02
C THR A 51 2.29 13.99 -8.02
N CYS A 52 3.50 13.53 -8.33
CA CYS A 52 4.68 14.36 -8.44
C CYS A 52 5.31 14.28 -9.83
N GLU A 53 5.72 15.42 -10.36
CA GLU A 53 6.49 15.50 -11.60
C GLU A 53 7.98 15.44 -11.26
N THR A 54 8.72 14.57 -11.96
CA THR A 54 10.18 14.46 -11.82
C THR A 54 10.86 15.09 -13.04
N PRO A 55 11.91 15.89 -12.82
CA PRO A 55 12.79 16.30 -13.90
C PRO A 55 13.53 15.08 -14.46
N GLY A 56 13.99 15.19 -15.71
CA GLY A 56 14.89 14.22 -16.30
C GLY A 56 16.21 14.13 -15.53
N THR A 57 16.87 12.98 -15.58
CA THR A 57 18.13 12.75 -14.90
C THR A 57 19.07 11.95 -15.77
N ILE A 58 20.34 12.29 -15.71
CA ILE A 58 21.45 11.57 -16.33
C ILE A 58 22.39 11.15 -15.20
N GLY A 59 22.75 9.87 -15.11
CA GLY A 59 23.59 9.44 -14.00
C GLY A 59 24.13 8.01 -14.07
N TYR A 60 25.28 7.83 -13.45
CA TYR A 60 25.90 6.55 -13.11
C TYR A 60 26.39 6.68 -11.67
N VAL A 61 25.51 6.54 -10.69
CA VAL A 61 25.85 6.91 -9.30
C VAL A 61 25.15 6.01 -8.31
N VAL A 62 25.87 5.71 -7.20
CA VAL A 62 25.33 5.11 -5.97
C VAL A 62 24.46 6.13 -5.23
N GLY A 63 23.53 6.80 -5.92
CA GLY A 63 22.84 7.94 -5.34
C GLY A 63 22.31 8.96 -6.36
N SER A 64 21.06 9.39 -6.22
CA SER A 64 20.50 10.50 -7.00
C SER A 64 19.49 11.29 -6.18
N ARG A 65 19.59 12.63 -6.19
CA ARG A 65 18.66 13.55 -5.52
C ARG A 65 17.94 14.41 -6.54
N ARG A 66 16.62 14.52 -6.42
CA ARG A 66 15.76 15.27 -7.34
C ARG A 66 14.73 16.06 -6.54
N GLU A 67 14.45 17.27 -7.01
CA GLU A 67 13.29 18.04 -6.57
C GLU A 67 12.09 17.71 -7.47
N LEU A 68 10.90 17.71 -6.88
CA LEU A 68 9.65 17.30 -7.48
C LEU A 68 8.57 18.36 -7.19
N SER A 69 7.69 18.59 -8.16
CA SER A 69 6.46 19.36 -7.94
C SER A 69 5.32 18.39 -7.68
N CYS A 70 4.71 18.46 -6.51
CA CYS A 70 3.74 17.47 -6.02
C CYS A 70 2.36 18.07 -5.77
N ILE A 71 1.32 17.33 -6.15
CA ILE A 71 -0.08 17.70 -5.96
C ILE A 71 -0.80 16.55 -5.28
N TYR A 72 -1.36 16.82 -4.11
CA TYR A 72 -2.25 15.91 -3.40
C TYR A 72 -3.72 16.18 -3.75
N ARG A 73 -4.41 15.12 -4.15
CA ARG A 73 -5.84 15.12 -4.46
C ARG A 73 -6.57 14.13 -3.55
N PRO A 74 -7.40 14.60 -2.61
CA PRO A 74 -8.22 13.71 -1.79
C PRO A 74 -9.26 12.98 -2.66
N SER A 75 -9.51 11.70 -2.40
CA SER A 75 -10.50 10.88 -3.11
C SER A 75 -11.93 11.16 -2.66
N ALA A 76 -12.11 11.70 -1.44
CA ALA A 76 -13.40 12.08 -0.87
C ALA A 76 -13.22 13.23 0.13
N GLY A 77 -14.25 14.04 0.33
CA GLY A 77 -14.26 15.19 1.26
C GLY A 77 -14.36 16.55 0.57
N ARG A 78 -14.51 17.63 1.35
CA ARG A 78 -14.52 19.02 0.86
C ARG A 78 -13.11 19.65 0.83
N ASN A 79 -12.08 18.84 1.08
CA ASN A 79 -10.71 19.32 1.23
C ASN A 79 -10.16 19.77 -0.13
N ALA A 80 -9.50 20.93 -0.13
CA ALA A 80 -8.91 21.50 -1.31
C ALA A 80 -7.73 20.63 -1.80
N VAL A 81 -7.38 20.80 -3.08
CA VAL A 81 -6.11 20.30 -3.61
C VAL A 81 -4.97 20.94 -2.82
N ASP A 82 -3.98 20.15 -2.44
CA ASP A 82 -2.86 20.60 -1.63
C ASP A 82 -1.53 20.45 -2.40
N LEU A 83 -0.64 21.41 -2.25
CA LEU A 83 0.57 21.55 -3.06
C LEU A 83 1.81 21.36 -2.21
N TYR A 84 2.77 20.60 -2.73
CA TYR A 84 4.00 20.28 -2.04
C TYR A 84 5.20 20.41 -2.97
N VAL A 85 6.33 20.81 -2.42
CA VAL A 85 7.65 20.54 -2.99
C VAL A 85 8.12 19.21 -2.42
N GLY A 86 8.52 18.31 -3.31
CA GLY A 86 9.06 17.00 -2.96
C GLY A 86 10.56 16.94 -3.17
N HIS A 87 11.29 16.29 -2.27
CA HIS A 87 12.69 15.95 -2.49
C HIS A 87 12.86 14.44 -2.42
N ILE A 88 13.08 13.80 -3.57
CA ILE A 88 13.34 12.36 -3.63
C ILE A 88 14.85 12.11 -3.73
N ASN A 89 15.35 11.22 -2.88
CA ASN A 89 16.72 10.76 -2.87
C ASN A 89 16.72 9.23 -2.99
N LYS A 90 17.34 8.69 -4.03
CA LYS A 90 17.50 7.25 -4.24
C LYS A 90 18.95 6.89 -3.98
N VAL A 91 19.22 5.78 -3.28
CA VAL A 91 20.56 5.24 -3.01
C VAL A 91 20.56 3.77 -3.39
N GLY A 92 21.41 3.39 -4.34
CA GLY A 92 21.48 2.02 -4.83
C GLY A 92 22.17 1.96 -6.18
N VAL A 93 21.89 0.91 -6.95
CA VAL A 93 22.32 0.83 -8.35
C VAL A 93 21.37 1.74 -9.13
N ASP A 94 21.88 2.80 -9.75
CA ASP A 94 21.15 3.69 -10.64
C ASP A 94 22.04 3.97 -11.84
N VAL A 95 21.73 3.32 -12.96
CA VAL A 95 22.52 3.37 -14.18
C VAL A 95 21.62 3.78 -15.33
N GLY A 96 21.88 4.96 -15.89
CA GLY A 96 21.29 5.37 -17.16
C GLY A 96 20.87 6.82 -17.22
N ALA A 97 19.98 7.08 -18.17
CA ALA A 97 19.42 8.40 -18.43
C ALA A 97 17.91 8.28 -18.60
N THR A 98 17.17 9.08 -17.85
CA THR A 98 15.73 9.23 -17.97
C THR A 98 15.36 10.66 -18.31
N GLY A 99 14.35 10.85 -19.17
CA GLY A 99 13.68 12.13 -19.36
C GLY A 99 12.77 12.47 -18.18
N PRO A 100 12.03 13.59 -18.28
CA PRO A 100 10.97 13.93 -17.34
C PRO A 100 9.97 12.79 -17.18
N GLY A 101 9.36 12.71 -16.00
CA GLY A 101 8.46 11.63 -15.67
C GLY A 101 7.45 12.02 -14.60
N VAL A 102 6.62 11.05 -14.23
CA VAL A 102 5.60 11.21 -13.19
C VAL A 102 5.72 10.07 -12.19
N LEU A 103 5.60 10.43 -10.92
CA LEU A 103 5.49 9.52 -9.79
C LEU A 103 4.10 9.68 -9.18
N ALA A 104 3.40 8.58 -8.93
CA ALA A 104 2.08 8.61 -8.32
C ALA A 104 2.00 7.65 -7.13
N TRP A 105 1.49 8.14 -6.00
CA TRP A 105 1.26 7.38 -4.79
C TRP A 105 -0.21 7.46 -4.38
N ALA A 106 -0.79 6.33 -3.99
CA ALA A 106 -2.01 6.36 -3.20
C ALA A 106 -1.66 6.76 -1.76
N VAL A 107 -2.46 7.62 -1.16
CA VAL A 107 -2.30 8.09 0.22
C VAL A 107 -3.37 7.42 1.07
N LEU A 108 -2.97 6.77 2.16
CA LEU A 108 -3.88 6.37 3.24
C LEU A 108 -3.45 7.07 4.53
N ALA A 109 -4.22 8.06 4.94
CA ALA A 109 -4.04 8.68 6.24
C ALA A 109 -5.11 8.19 7.21
N HIS A 110 -4.71 7.76 8.40
CA HIS A 110 -5.64 7.39 9.47
C HIS A 110 -6.05 8.64 10.29
N SER A 111 -6.42 9.70 9.57
CA SER A 111 -7.03 10.92 10.10
C SER A 111 -8.38 11.14 9.43
N LYS A 112 -9.30 11.75 10.18
CA LYS A 112 -10.68 12.02 9.75
C LYS A 112 -10.75 13.20 8.76
N ASP A 113 -9.77 14.10 8.84
CA ASP A 113 -9.60 15.23 7.93
C ASP A 113 -8.09 15.49 7.81
N LEU A 114 -7.52 15.32 6.63
CA LEU A 114 -6.20 15.90 6.33
C LEU A 114 -6.40 17.38 5.98
N GLY A 115 -5.81 18.26 6.77
CA GLY A 115 -5.67 19.67 6.49
C GLY A 115 -4.52 19.97 5.51
N PRO A 116 -4.40 21.23 5.07
CA PRO A 116 -3.28 21.68 4.26
C PRO A 116 -1.95 21.43 4.98
N GLY A 117 -1.00 20.80 4.29
CA GLY A 117 0.33 20.48 4.81
C GLY A 117 0.44 19.21 5.65
N ASP A 118 -0.64 18.47 5.89
CA ASP A 118 -0.59 17.27 6.76
C ASP A 118 0.25 16.11 6.19
N LEU A 119 0.55 16.11 4.88
CA LEU A 119 1.46 15.15 4.27
C LEU A 119 2.93 15.52 4.42
N ALA A 120 3.24 16.69 5.00
CA ALA A 120 4.62 17.12 5.21
C ALA A 120 5.37 16.11 6.09
N GLY A 121 6.62 15.83 5.73
CA GLY A 121 7.45 14.90 6.47
C GLY A 121 8.33 14.03 5.59
N LYS A 122 9.02 13.09 6.24
CA LYS A 122 10.00 12.21 5.59
C LYS A 122 9.48 10.79 5.49
N TYR A 123 9.53 10.27 4.28
CA TYR A 123 9.15 8.92 3.91
C TYR A 123 10.40 8.17 3.46
N LEU A 124 10.53 6.92 3.88
CA LEU A 124 11.68 6.05 3.61
C LEU A 124 11.23 4.73 3.03
N GLY A 125 12.02 4.18 2.12
CA GLY A 125 11.48 3.18 1.23
C GLY A 125 12.49 2.40 0.41
N ALA A 126 11.95 1.52 -0.42
CA ALA A 126 12.67 0.83 -1.47
C ALA A 126 12.12 1.28 -2.83
N SER A 127 12.95 1.25 -3.86
CA SER A 127 12.60 1.62 -5.22
C SER A 127 13.22 0.62 -6.20
N ALA A 128 12.50 0.33 -7.27
CA ALA A 128 13.02 -0.39 -8.42
C ALA A 128 12.37 0.16 -9.70
N SER A 129 13.18 0.44 -10.73
CA SER A 129 12.70 0.90 -12.03
C SER A 129 13.56 0.37 -13.17
N ALA A 130 12.94 0.26 -14.33
CA ALA A 130 13.59 -0.14 -15.57
C ALA A 130 12.97 0.65 -16.74
N THR A 131 13.83 1.18 -17.59
CA THR A 131 13.48 2.06 -18.70
C THR A 131 14.22 1.60 -19.95
N ALA A 132 13.47 1.37 -21.02
CA ALA A 132 13.96 1.12 -22.36
C ALA A 132 13.04 1.83 -23.36
N LEU A 133 13.41 3.06 -23.73
CA LEU A 133 12.60 4.10 -24.38
C LEU A 133 11.46 4.60 -23.50
N ILE A 134 10.62 3.69 -23.01
CA ILE A 134 9.60 3.93 -21.99
C ILE A 134 10.00 3.17 -20.72
N GLY A 135 9.72 3.76 -19.57
CA GLY A 135 10.11 3.22 -18.28
C GLY A 135 8.94 3.09 -17.34
N VAL A 136 9.06 2.06 -16.52
CA VAL A 136 8.16 1.80 -15.40
C VAL A 136 8.99 1.60 -14.14
N GLY A 137 8.44 2.03 -13.02
CA GLY A 137 9.04 1.78 -11.73
C GLY A 137 8.00 1.64 -10.64
N ALA A 138 8.45 1.04 -9.55
CA ALA A 138 7.70 0.92 -8.32
C ALA A 138 8.52 1.48 -7.17
N ASN A 139 7.89 2.33 -6.35
CA ASN A 139 8.49 2.82 -5.12
C ASN A 139 7.59 2.45 -3.94
N VAL A 140 8.21 1.92 -2.91
CA VAL A 140 7.58 1.52 -1.66
C VAL A 140 8.06 2.49 -0.61
N LEU A 141 7.24 3.44 -0.16
CA LEU A 141 7.65 4.41 0.86
C LEU A 141 6.74 4.33 2.07
N VAL A 142 7.36 4.34 3.25
CA VAL A 142 6.71 4.28 4.56
C VAL A 142 7.32 5.36 5.44
N GLY A 143 6.47 6.04 6.21
CA GLY A 143 6.82 7.22 6.99
C GLY A 143 5.74 8.27 6.82
N GLY A 144 6.00 9.50 7.28
CA GLY A 144 5.03 10.59 7.24
C GLY A 144 5.25 11.58 8.37
N SER A 145 4.31 12.52 8.53
CA SER A 145 4.20 13.38 9.71
C SER A 145 4.07 12.52 10.97
N ASP A 146 4.60 13.00 12.11
CA ASP A 146 4.82 12.28 13.37
C ASP A 146 3.61 11.53 13.95
N THR A 147 2.42 11.63 13.35
CA THR A 147 1.27 10.80 13.67
C THR A 147 0.38 10.57 12.45
N THR A 148 0.49 9.42 11.77
CA THR A 148 -0.69 8.73 11.17
C THR A 148 -0.89 8.82 9.63
N VAL A 149 0.13 9.15 8.84
CA VAL A 149 0.04 9.07 7.36
C VAL A 149 0.92 7.93 6.84
N SER A 150 0.37 7.06 5.99
CA SER A 150 1.17 6.12 5.18
C SER A 150 0.83 6.34 3.71
N LEU A 151 1.82 6.74 2.92
CA LEU A 151 1.74 6.51 1.49
C LEU A 151 1.63 5.01 1.28
N GLN A 152 0.73 4.59 0.39
CA GLN A 152 0.60 3.18 0.05
C GLN A 152 1.98 2.69 -0.42
N PRO A 153 2.41 1.51 0.05
CA PRO A 153 3.75 1.00 -0.21
C PRO A 153 3.99 0.66 -1.69
N ILE A 154 3.15 1.08 -2.62
CA ILE A 154 3.33 0.84 -4.05
C ILE A 154 2.95 2.13 -4.78
N SER A 155 3.97 2.77 -5.33
CA SER A 155 3.85 3.87 -6.27
C SER A 155 4.05 3.35 -7.68
N LEU A 156 3.52 4.09 -8.65
CA LEU A 156 3.85 3.90 -10.06
C LEU A 156 4.75 5.05 -10.50
N GLU A 157 5.77 4.70 -11.28
CA GLU A 157 6.70 5.63 -11.91
C GLU A 157 6.62 5.42 -13.42
N GLY A 158 6.54 6.52 -14.18
CA GLY A 158 6.58 6.53 -15.63
C GLY A 158 7.59 7.55 -16.13
N SER A 159 8.51 7.13 -16.99
CA SER A 159 9.54 8.00 -17.59
C SER A 159 9.92 7.52 -18.99
N THR A 160 10.75 8.29 -19.69
CA THR A 160 11.34 7.87 -20.98
C THR A 160 12.86 7.78 -20.86
N GLY A 161 13.53 7.02 -21.73
CA GLY A 161 15.00 6.92 -21.74
C GLY A 161 15.54 5.49 -21.62
N ILE A 162 16.77 5.32 -21.15
CA ILE A 162 17.41 4.01 -20.98
C ILE A 162 18.07 3.99 -19.60
N ALA A 163 17.48 3.26 -18.65
CA ALA A 163 17.97 3.19 -17.28
C ALA A 163 17.52 1.92 -16.56
N VAL A 164 18.30 1.50 -15.56
CA VAL A 164 17.92 0.49 -14.56
C VAL A 164 18.32 1.02 -13.20
N ALA A 165 17.37 1.01 -12.26
CA ALA A 165 17.62 1.41 -10.90
C ALA A 165 16.99 0.47 -9.87
N ALA A 166 17.68 0.21 -8.77
CA ALA A 166 17.17 -0.51 -7.62
C ALA A 166 17.91 -0.08 -6.35
N GLY A 167 17.17 0.14 -5.26
CA GLY A 167 17.78 0.51 -3.99
C GLY A 167 16.79 1.04 -2.96
N LEU A 168 17.33 1.83 -2.03
CA LEU A 168 16.56 2.57 -1.04
C LEU A 168 16.17 3.93 -1.60
N SER A 169 15.04 4.46 -1.15
CA SER A 169 14.59 5.80 -1.48
C SER A 169 14.13 6.54 -0.24
N SER A 170 14.25 7.86 -0.26
CA SER A 170 13.64 8.76 0.71
C SER A 170 12.94 9.89 -0.01
N LEU A 171 11.69 10.18 0.37
CA LEU A 171 10.95 11.33 -0.11
C LEU A 171 10.70 12.27 1.07
N THR A 172 11.03 13.54 0.92
CA THR A 172 10.61 14.59 1.86
C THR A 172 9.56 15.44 1.17
N LEU A 173 8.47 15.75 1.86
CA LEU A 173 7.41 16.63 1.37
C LEU A 173 7.36 17.89 2.23
N ASP A 174 7.39 19.04 1.58
CA ASP A 174 7.32 20.37 2.18
C ASP A 174 6.11 21.12 1.57
N PRO A 175 5.19 21.65 2.38
CA PRO A 175 4.00 22.35 1.88
C PRO A 175 4.37 23.73 1.31
N ILE A 176 3.55 24.20 0.35
CA ILE A 176 3.70 25.51 -0.31
C ILE A 176 2.72 26.54 0.25
#